data_AF-A0A0K9FAZ6-F1
#
_entry.id   AF-A0A0K9FAZ6-F1
#
_cell.length_a   1.000
_cell.length_b   1.000
_cell.length_c   1.000
_cell.angle_alpha   90.00
_cell.angle_beta   90.00
_cell.angle_gamma   90.00
#
_symmetry.space_group_name_H-M   'P 1'
#
loop_
_entity.id
_entity.type
_entity.pdbx_description
1 polymer ?
#
loop_
_entity_poly.entity_id
_entity_poly.type
_entity_poly.pdbx_seq_one_letter_code
_entity_poly.pdbx_strand_id
1 'polypeptide(L)'
;MWLILGLIAIVATCINLFMYGTGKDYKLAMAMGLSFTALTLCAEHSLVSNWIKGEDWSALREVPNMNKAFWFLTIVSILLNIAPILLELKNKK
;
A
#
# COMPACT_ATOMS: atom_id res chain seq x y z
N MET A 1 6.08 -9.60 -9.01
CA MET A 1 6.22 -9.63 -7.53
C MET A 1 5.51 -8.45 -6.86
N TRP A 2 5.75 -7.20 -7.28
CA TRP A 2 5.06 -6.03 -6.72
C TRP A 2 3.52 -6.11 -6.78
N LEU A 3 2.93 -6.59 -7.90
CA LEU A 3 1.47 -6.78 -8.03
C LEU A 3 0.88 -7.71 -6.95
N ILE A 4 1.58 -8.80 -6.62
CA ILE A 4 1.13 -9.77 -5.61
C ILE A 4 1.18 -9.12 -4.23
N LEU A 5 2.26 -8.40 -3.91
CA LEU A 5 2.39 -7.65 -2.66
C LEU A 5 1.30 -6.58 -2.54
N GLY A 6 0.98 -5.89 -3.63
CA GLY A 6 -0.09 -4.89 -3.67
C GLY A 6 -1.46 -5.51 -3.42
N LEU A 7 -1.74 -6.67 -4.01
CA LEU A 7 -2.98 -7.39 -3.77
C LEU A 7 -3.11 -7.82 -2.29
N ILE A 8 -2.03 -8.34 -1.69
CA ILE A 8 -2.01 -8.69 -0.26
C ILE A 8 -2.25 -7.44 0.59
N ALA A 9 -1.65 -6.30 0.24
CA ALA A 9 -1.87 -5.03 0.93
C ALA A 9 -3.36 -4.62 0.91
N ILE A 10 -4.01 -4.74 -0.25
CA ILE A 10 -5.44 -4.44 -0.41
C ILE A 10 -6.28 -5.37 0.48
N VAL A 11 -6.04 -6.68 0.42
CA VAL A 11 -6.78 -7.67 1.22
C VAL A 11 -6.59 -7.39 2.72
N ALA A 12 -5.36 -7.15 3.17
CA ALA A 12 -5.08 -6.80 4.57
C ALA A 12 -5.79 -5.50 5.00
N THR A 13 -5.84 -4.50 4.12
CA THR A 13 -6.57 -3.24 4.36
C THR A 13 -8.07 -3.48 4.48
N CYS A 14 -8.67 -4.32 3.63
CA CYS A 14 -10.07 -4.69 3.75
C CYS A 14 -10.36 -5.43 5.06
N ILE A 15 -9.48 -6.36 5.46
CA ILE A 15 -9.59 -7.07 6.74
C ILE A 15 -9.50 -6.09 7.92
N ASN A 16 -8.55 -5.15 7.89
CA ASN A 16 -8.41 -4.09 8.89
C ASN A 16 -9.74 -3.33 9.09
N LEU A 17 -10.31 -2.79 8.00
CA LEU A 17 -11.57 -2.05 8.06
C LEU A 17 -12.75 -2.90 8.54
N PHE A 18 -12.82 -4.16 8.12
CA PHE A 18 -13.84 -5.10 8.56
C PHE A 18 -13.73 -5.43 10.06
N MET A 19 -12.51 -5.68 10.56
CA MET A 19 -12.26 -5.94 11.97
C MET A 19 -12.65 -4.74 12.83
N TYR A 20 -12.29 -3.52 12.41
CA TYR A 20 -12.72 -2.30 13.08
C TYR A 20 -14.26 -2.19 13.14
N GLY A 21 -14.95 -2.40 12.01
CA GLY A 21 -16.42 -2.35 11.95
C GLY A 21 -17.13 -3.41 12.81
N THR A 22 -16.46 -4.52 13.11
CA THR A 22 -16.98 -5.59 13.99
C THR A 22 -16.53 -5.45 15.44
N GLY A 23 -15.82 -4.38 15.80
CA GLY A 23 -15.29 -4.15 17.15
C GLY A 23 -14.14 -5.08 17.55
N LYS A 24 -13.50 -5.74 16.59
CA LYS A 24 -12.33 -6.61 16.80
C LYS A 24 -11.02 -5.81 16.70
N ASP A 25 -9.95 -6.33 17.30
CA ASP A 25 -8.63 -5.71 17.21
C ASP A 25 -8.08 -5.77 15.78
N TYR A 26 -8.03 -4.62 15.11
CA TYR A 26 -7.62 -4.47 13.72
C TYR A 26 -6.12 -4.16 13.55
N LYS A 27 -5.37 -3.89 14.63
CA LYS A 27 -4.02 -3.31 14.56
C LYS A 27 -3.01 -4.19 13.83
N LEU A 28 -3.12 -5.51 13.97
CA LEU A 28 -2.28 -6.45 13.23
C LEU A 28 -2.58 -6.41 11.72
N ALA A 29 -3.86 -6.40 11.33
CA ALA A 29 -4.27 -6.29 9.94
C ALA A 29 -3.84 -4.95 9.32
N MET A 30 -3.94 -3.86 10.10
CA MET A 30 -3.42 -2.54 9.74
C MET A 30 -1.91 -2.56 9.51
N ALA A 31 -1.14 -3.12 10.45
CA ALA A 31 0.31 -3.22 10.34
C ALA A 31 0.71 -4.02 9.08
N MET A 32 0.04 -5.15 8.83
CA MET A 32 0.24 -5.93 7.60
C MET A 32 -0.08 -5.10 6.35
N GLY A 33 -1.22 -4.40 6.30
CA GLY A 33 -1.61 -3.56 5.17
C GLY A 33 -0.56 -2.50 4.82
N LEU A 34 -0.03 -1.80 5.82
CA LEU A 34 1.04 -0.82 5.65
C LEU A 34 2.38 -1.47 5.25
N SER A 35 2.76 -2.57 5.88
CA SER A 35 4.00 -3.29 5.53
C SER A 35 3.99 -3.81 4.10
N PHE A 36 2.89 -4.41 3.64
CA PHE A 36 2.78 -4.88 2.25
C PHE A 36 2.69 -3.72 1.25
N THR A 37 2.11 -2.58 1.63
CA THR A 37 2.18 -1.35 0.82
C THR A 37 3.63 -0.89 0.64
N ALA A 38 4.41 -0.84 1.72
CA ALA A 38 5.83 -0.47 1.66
C ALA A 38 6.65 -1.47 0.82
N LEU A 39 6.44 -2.78 1.03
CA LEU A 39 7.10 -3.83 0.25
C LEU A 39 6.75 -3.76 -1.24
N THR A 40 5.53 -3.35 -1.59
CA THR A 40 5.12 -3.13 -2.98
C THR A 40 5.94 -2.03 -3.63
N LEU A 41 6.13 -0.90 -2.94
CA LEU A 41 6.97 0.20 -3.42
C LEU A 41 8.44 -0.22 -3.53
N CYS A 42 8.98 -0.96 -2.55
CA CYS A 42 10.34 -1.48 -2.64
C CYS A 42 10.52 -2.42 -3.83
N ALA A 43 9.52 -3.26 -4.12
CA ALA A 43 9.55 -4.18 -5.24
C ALA A 43 9.42 -3.46 -6.59
N GLU A 44 8.63 -2.38 -6.67
CA GLU A 44 8.54 -1.53 -7.86
C GLU A 44 9.86 -0.77 -8.09
N HIS A 45 10.44 -0.17 -7.06
CA HIS A 45 11.73 0.50 -7.16
C HIS A 45 12.84 -0.46 -7.62
N SER A 46 12.81 -1.71 -7.12
CA SER A 46 13.74 -2.75 -7.58
C SER A 46 13.54 -3.12 -9.05
N LEU A 47 12.29 -3.10 -9.54
CA LEU A 47 11.96 -3.32 -10.95
C LEU A 47 12.53 -2.19 -11.82
N VAL A 48 12.34 -0.94 -11.43
CA VAL A 48 12.89 0.22 -12.14
C VAL A 48 14.43 0.17 -12.16
N SER A 49 15.07 -0.20 -11.05
CA SER A 49 16.52 -0.38 -11.00
C SER A 49 17.02 -1.45 -11.98
N ASN A 50 16.27 -2.54 -12.16
CA ASN A 50 16.61 -3.58 -13.13
C ASN A 50 16.44 -3.11 -14.57
N TRP A 51 15.42 -2.29 -14.88
CA TRP A 51 15.27 -1.68 -16.20
C TRP A 51 16.42 -0.73 -16.54
N ILE A 52 16.92 0.04 -15.57
CA ILE A 52 18.11 0.88 -15.76
C ILE A 52 19.33 0.01 -16.09
N LYS A 53 19.56 -1.06 -15.32
CA LYS A 53 20.68 -1.99 -15.56
C LYS A 53 20.59 -2.71 -16.90
N GLY A 54 19.38 -3.01 -17.36
CA GLY A 54 19.11 -3.66 -18.63
C GLY A 54 18.98 -2.70 -19.82
N GLU A 55 19.19 -1.39 -19.61
CA GLU A 55 19.04 -0.35 -20.63
C GLU A 55 17.66 -0.36 -21.34
N ASP A 56 16.60 -0.72 -20.61
CA ASP A 56 15.24 -0.77 -21.14
C ASP A 56 14.59 0.62 -21.13
N TRP A 57 15.09 1.49 -22.02
CA TRP A 57 14.63 2.88 -22.15
C TRP A 57 13.15 3.00 -22.51
N SER A 58 12.61 1.99 -23.20
CA SER A 58 11.19 1.93 -23.54
C SER A 58 10.35 1.77 -22.28
N ALA A 59 10.70 0.84 -21.38
CA ALA A 59 10.02 0.67 -20.11
C ALA A 59 10.17 1.90 -19.21
N LEU A 60 11.37 2.51 -19.17
CA LEU A 60 11.67 3.69 -18.34
C LEU A 60 10.81 4.91 -18.70
N ARG A 61 10.40 5.06 -19.97
CA ARG A 61 9.55 6.17 -20.42
C ARG A 61 8.16 6.17 -19.78
N GLU A 62 7.65 5.00 -19.39
CA GLU A 62 6.34 4.84 -18.76
C GLU A 62 6.38 5.00 -17.22
N VAL A 63 7.57 4.93 -16.61
CA VAL A 63 7.77 5.05 -15.16
C VAL A 63 7.16 6.31 -14.56
N PRO A 64 7.26 7.52 -15.16
CA PRO A 64 6.67 8.73 -14.57
C PRO A 64 5.14 8.65 -14.43
N ASN A 65 4.45 8.04 -15.39
CA ASN A 65 3.00 7.86 -15.33
C ASN A 65 2.63 6.82 -14.27
N MET A 66 3.36 5.71 -14.24
CA MET A 66 3.16 4.65 -13.26
C MET A 66 3.42 5.15 -11.83
N ASN A 67 4.47 5.93 -11.61
CA ASN A 67 4.82 6.51 -10.31
C ASN A 67 3.73 7.43 -9.74
N LYS A 68 3.05 8.22 -10.60
CA LYS A 68 1.90 9.04 -10.17
C LYS A 68 0.77 8.17 -9.62
N ALA A 69 0.47 7.05 -10.28
CA ALA A 69 -0.55 6.11 -9.81
C ALA A 69 -0.14 5.47 -8.47
N PHE A 70 1.13 5.06 -8.32
CA PHE A 70 1.63 4.52 -7.05
C PHE A 70 1.56 5.53 -5.91
N TRP A 71 1.89 6.79 -6.14
CA TRP A 71 1.72 7.85 -5.14
C TRP A 71 0.28 7.97 -4.67
N PHE A 72 -0.66 8.05 -5.62
CA PHE A 72 -2.08 8.13 -5.29
C PHE A 72 -2.55 6.91 -4.49
N LEU A 73 -2.23 5.69 -4.95
CA LEU A 73 -2.60 4.45 -4.27
C LEU A 73 -1.96 4.34 -2.87
N THR A 74 -0.73 4.80 -2.71
CA THR A 74 -0.03 4.79 -1.42
C THR A 74 -0.70 5.73 -0.43
N ILE A 75 -1.04 6.95 -0.86
CA ILE A 75 -1.78 7.90 -0.01
C ILE A 75 -3.11 7.29 0.41
N VAL A 76 -3.87 6.71 -0.52
CA VAL A 76 -5.15 6.05 -0.22
C VAL A 76 -4.95 4.89 0.76
N SER A 77 -3.95 4.04 0.56
CA SER A 77 -3.65 2.91 1.44
C SER A 77 -3.32 3.36 2.87
N ILE A 78 -2.48 4.40 3.01
CA ILE A 78 -2.13 4.98 4.31
C ILE A 78 -3.38 5.53 5.00
N LEU A 79 -4.19 6.32 4.28
CA LEU A 79 -5.42 6.90 4.83
C LEU A 79 -6.41 5.83 5.29
N LEU A 80 -6.65 4.81 4.47
CA LEU A 80 -7.56 3.71 4.82
C LEU A 80 -7.05 2.89 6.00
N ASN A 81 -5.75 2.60 6.07
CA ASN A 81 -5.21 1.81 7.17
C ASN A 81 -5.21 2.57 8.51
N ILE A 82 -4.99 3.88 8.49
CA ILE A 82 -4.96 4.72 9.70
C ILE A 82 -6.37 5.18 10.12
N ALA A 83 -7.36 5.16 9.21
CA ALA A 83 -8.73 5.62 9.49
C ALA A 83 -9.36 5.01 10.76
N PRO A 84 -9.27 3.69 11.03
CA PRO A 84 -9.74 3.09 12.28
C PRO A 84 -9.19 3.78 13.54
N ILE A 85 -7.89 4.06 13.59
CA ILE A 85 -7.25 4.77 14.72
C ILE A 85 -7.84 6.17 14.88
N LEU A 86 -7.98 6.91 13.78
CA LEU A 86 -8.53 8.27 13.82
C LEU A 86 -9.97 8.29 14.30
N LEU A 87 -10.78 7.30 13.90
CA LEU A 87 -12.15 7.16 14.33
C LEU A 87 -12.25 6.75 15.81
N GLU A 88 -11.39 5.86 16.30
CA GLU A 88 -11.30 5.54 17.73
C GLU A 88 -10.95 6.78 18.56
N LEU A 89 -9.98 7.58 18.12
CA LEU A 89 -9.60 8.81 18.80
C LEU A 89 -10.73 9.84 18.82
N LYS A 90 -11.51 9.94 17.74
CA LYS A 90 -12.67 10.84 17.66
C LYS A 90 -13.81 10.41 18.59
N ASN A 91 -14.07 9.11 18.70
CA ASN A 91 -15.18 8.58 19.53
C ASN A 91 -14.85 8.56 21.04
N LYS A 92 -13.58 8.72 21.41
CA LYS A 92 -13.15 8.87 22.81
C LYS A 92 -13.24 10.30 23.35
N LYS A 93 -13.39 11.30 22.46
CA LYS A 93 -13.72 12.68 22.83
C LYS A 93 -15.21 12.85 22.97
#